data_AF-A0A401PMT5-F1
#
_entry.id   AF-A0A401PMT5-F1
#
_cell.length_a   1.000
_cell.length_b   1.000
_cell.length_c   1.000
_cell.angle_alpha   90.00
_cell.angle_beta   90.00
_cell.angle_gamma   90.00
#
_symmetry.space_group_name_H-M   'P 1'
#
loop_
_entity.id
_entity.type
_entity.pdbx_description
1 polymer ?
#
loop_
_entity_poly.entity_id
_entity_poly.type
_entity_poly.pdbx_seq_one_letter_code
_entity_poly.pdbx_strand_id
1 'polypeptide(L)'
;MVKSNIEVFVNRLDSVESVLPYEYDAFDFCQNETEKRPSENLGQVLFGERIESSPYKFTFNKPETCKSICMKSYNPKEQLSADKLSFIKKGILLNYQHHWIIDNMPVTWCYDVEDGQKFCNPGFPIGCFVTQDGRPKDACVINSEFNKKNTYYVFNHVDIVITYHSGKNKEWEGARLVAAKLVPKR
;
A
#
# COMPACT_ATOMS: atom_id res chain seq x y z
N MET A 1 4.90 -23.01 18.42
CA MET A 1 3.91 -21.92 18.62
C MET A 1 3.61 -21.32 17.27
N VAL A 2 2.39 -21.49 16.74
CA VAL A 2 2.00 -20.86 15.47
C VAL A 2 1.78 -19.37 15.76
N LYS A 3 2.56 -18.48 15.12
CA LYS A 3 2.32 -17.04 15.23
C LYS A 3 0.96 -16.73 14.58
N SER A 4 -0.04 -16.43 15.39
CA SER A 4 -1.38 -16.04 14.88
C SER A 4 -1.42 -14.62 14.35
N ASN A 5 -0.44 -13.78 14.71
CA ASN A 5 -0.37 -12.39 14.29
C ASN A 5 0.42 -12.30 12.98
N ILE A 6 -0.19 -11.67 11.98
CA ILE A 6 0.43 -11.37 10.69
C ILE A 6 0.85 -9.91 10.73
N GLU A 7 2.16 -9.69 10.62
CA GLU A 7 2.76 -8.36 10.51
C GLU A 7 2.81 -7.93 9.04
N VAL A 8 2.56 -6.65 8.81
CA VAL A 8 2.72 -6.01 7.50
C VAL A 8 3.91 -5.07 7.58
N PHE A 9 4.81 -5.24 6.64
CA PHE A 9 5.95 -4.35 6.45
C PHE A 9 5.73 -3.49 5.21
N VAL A 10 6.35 -2.33 5.20
CA VAL A 10 6.40 -1.42 4.04
C VAL A 10 7.85 -1.20 3.66
N ASN A 11 8.10 -1.01 2.37
CA ASN A 11 9.39 -0.59 1.84
C ASN A 11 9.28 0.87 1.35
N ARG A 12 10.41 1.44 0.93
CA ARG A 12 10.47 2.73 0.23
C ARG A 12 9.48 2.78 -0.94
N LEU A 13 8.99 3.97 -1.22
CA LEU A 13 8.20 4.25 -2.41
C LEU A 13 9.11 4.60 -3.58
N ASP A 14 8.77 4.12 -4.76
CA ASP A 14 9.40 4.48 -6.03
C ASP A 14 8.35 4.98 -7.02
N SER A 15 8.82 5.50 -8.16
CA SER A 15 7.98 6.12 -9.18
C SER A 15 8.55 5.78 -10.55
N VAL A 16 7.66 5.59 -11.53
CA VAL A 16 8.05 5.46 -12.95
C VAL A 16 8.35 6.83 -13.59
N GLU A 17 7.91 7.91 -12.96
CA GLU A 17 8.06 9.30 -13.41
C GLU A 17 9.26 10.02 -12.76
N SER A 18 9.88 9.41 -11.74
CA SER A 18 10.95 10.01 -10.95
C SER A 18 12.00 8.96 -10.56
N VAL A 19 13.28 9.32 -10.68
CA VAL A 19 14.40 8.46 -10.29
C VAL A 19 14.68 8.44 -8.78
N LEU A 20 14.06 9.34 -8.01
CA LEU A 20 14.30 9.49 -6.59
C LEU A 20 13.29 8.68 -5.77
N PRO A 21 13.70 7.60 -5.07
CA PRO A 21 12.83 6.93 -4.12
C PRO A 21 12.66 7.76 -2.85
N TYR A 22 11.56 7.53 -2.13
CA TYR A 22 11.31 8.10 -0.82
C TYR A 22 11.11 6.99 0.22
N GLU A 23 11.71 7.14 1.39
CA GLU A 23 11.36 6.29 2.54
C GLU A 23 9.86 6.48 2.87
N TYR A 24 9.21 5.46 3.45
CA TYR A 24 7.77 5.52 3.67
C TYR A 24 7.41 6.59 4.70
N ASP A 25 8.34 6.94 5.60
CA ASP A 25 8.22 8.02 6.56
C ASP A 25 8.40 9.46 6.05
N ALA A 26 8.88 9.62 4.81
CA ALA A 26 8.91 10.92 4.16
C ALA A 26 7.49 11.48 3.93
N PHE A 27 6.50 10.59 3.78
CA PHE A 27 5.09 10.94 3.67
C PHE A 27 4.39 10.83 5.03
N ASP A 28 3.36 11.66 5.24
CA ASP A 28 2.59 11.70 6.49
C ASP A 28 1.56 10.55 6.60
N PHE A 29 1.96 9.33 6.24
CA PHE A 29 1.15 8.12 6.36
C PHE A 29 1.01 7.64 7.82
N CYS A 30 0.17 6.63 8.03
CA CYS A 30 0.10 5.96 9.33
C CYS A 30 1.38 5.13 9.55
N GLN A 31 1.98 5.28 10.73
CA GLN A 31 3.20 4.59 11.16
C GLN A 31 2.99 3.97 12.54
N ASN A 32 3.84 3.01 12.90
CA ASN A 32 3.91 2.54 14.28
C ASN A 32 4.59 3.59 15.17
N GLU A 33 4.16 3.69 16.44
CA GLU A 33 4.83 4.53 17.44
C GLU A 33 6.28 4.12 17.71
N THR A 34 6.57 2.83 17.52
CA THR A 34 7.93 2.28 17.62
C THR A 34 8.27 1.62 16.30
N GLU A 35 9.15 2.26 15.54
CA GLU A 35 9.69 1.70 14.31
C GLU A 35 10.46 0.41 14.63
N LYS A 36 10.05 -0.70 14.03
CA LYS A 36 10.81 -1.95 14.08
C LYS A 36 11.30 -2.25 12.69
N ARG A 37 12.61 -2.13 12.50
CA ARG A 37 13.28 -2.63 11.30
C ARG A 37 13.57 -4.11 11.50
N PRO A 38 13.05 -5.01 10.64
CA PRO A 38 13.50 -6.39 10.64
C PRO A 38 15.01 -6.42 10.41
N SER A 39 15.69 -7.49 10.84
CA SER A 39 17.14 -7.61 10.64
C SER A 39 17.45 -7.53 9.15
N GLU A 40 18.08 -6.43 8.73
CA GLU A 40 18.49 -6.21 7.34
C GLU A 40 19.49 -7.30 6.95
N ASN A 41 19.22 -8.01 5.87
CA ASN A 41 20.21 -8.92 5.29
C ASN A 41 21.13 -8.17 4.30
N LEU A 42 22.30 -8.72 4.01
CA LEU A 42 23.30 -8.07 3.15
C LEU A 42 22.75 -7.67 1.78
N GLY A 43 21.85 -8.47 1.21
CA GLY A 43 21.20 -8.14 -0.07
C GLY A 43 20.35 -6.87 0.02
N GLN A 44 19.57 -6.73 1.10
CA GLN A 44 18.71 -5.57 1.32
C GLN A 44 19.52 -4.28 1.44
N VAL A 45 20.64 -4.34 2.16
CA VAL A 45 21.56 -3.21 2.27
C VAL A 45 22.15 -2.83 0.91
N LEU A 46 22.59 -3.83 0.14
CA LEU A 46 23.18 -3.61 -1.19
C LEU A 46 22.19 -3.03 -2.21
N PHE A 47 20.91 -3.41 -2.13
CA PHE A 47 19.86 -2.88 -3.02
C PHE A 47 19.16 -1.62 -2.45
N GLY A 48 19.57 -1.18 -1.25
CA GLY A 48 19.05 0.00 -0.56
C GLY A 48 17.58 -0.14 -0.15
N GLU A 49 17.13 -1.36 0.14
CA GLU A 49 15.80 -1.58 0.71
C GLU A 49 15.72 -0.96 2.11
N ARG A 50 14.58 -0.33 2.39
CA ARG A 50 14.29 0.30 3.68
C ARG A 50 12.97 -0.25 4.16
N ILE A 51 13.03 -1.44 4.76
CA ILE A 51 11.85 -2.14 5.25
C ILE A 51 11.57 -1.72 6.69
N GLU A 52 10.35 -1.28 6.94
CA GLU A 52 9.89 -0.88 8.26
C GLU A 52 8.52 -1.49 8.60
N SER A 53 8.22 -1.57 9.89
CA SER A 53 6.96 -2.13 10.36
C SER A 53 5.81 -1.14 10.19
N SER A 54 4.71 -1.60 9.60
CA SER A 54 3.50 -0.79 9.45
C SER A 54 2.54 -0.98 10.64
N PRO A 55 1.60 -0.04 10.86
CA PRO A 55 0.58 -0.17 11.91
C PRO A 55 -0.51 -1.20 11.61
N TYR A 56 -0.51 -1.81 10.42
CA TYR A 56 -1.45 -2.86 10.06
C TYR A 56 -1.08 -4.18 10.77
N LYS A 57 -2.01 -4.69 11.57
CA LYS A 57 -1.87 -5.94 12.31
C LYS A 57 -3.13 -6.78 12.16
N PHE A 58 -2.98 -8.00 11.68
CA PHE A 58 -4.09 -8.93 11.50
C PHE A 58 -3.92 -10.16 12.35
N THR A 59 -5.03 -10.76 12.75
CA THR A 59 -5.01 -12.11 13.30
C THR A 59 -5.42 -13.10 12.22
N PHE A 60 -4.60 -14.11 11.99
CA PHE A 60 -4.88 -15.17 11.02
C PHE A 60 -6.25 -15.80 11.31
N ASN A 61 -7.01 -16.03 10.23
CA ASN A 61 -8.37 -16.59 10.28
C ASN A 61 -9.39 -15.79 11.11
N LYS A 62 -9.15 -14.48 11.30
CA LYS A 62 -10.14 -13.53 11.84
C LYS A 62 -10.38 -12.42 10.81
N PRO A 63 -11.46 -12.47 10.03
CA PRO A 63 -11.79 -11.38 9.12
C PRO A 63 -12.11 -10.11 9.92
N GLU A 64 -11.54 -8.99 9.50
CA GLU A 64 -11.82 -7.66 10.05
C GLU A 64 -12.28 -6.77 8.89
N THR A 65 -13.29 -5.93 9.13
CA THR A 65 -13.88 -5.05 8.12
C THR A 65 -13.79 -3.60 8.60
N CYS A 66 -13.33 -2.69 7.75
CA CYS A 66 -13.27 -1.24 8.00
C CYS A 66 -12.62 -0.84 9.34
N LYS A 67 -11.53 -1.52 9.71
CA LYS A 67 -10.78 -1.19 10.93
C LYS A 67 -9.93 0.06 10.69
N SER A 68 -10.26 1.14 11.39
CA SER A 68 -9.46 2.37 11.35
C SER A 68 -8.10 2.16 12.00
N ILE A 69 -7.04 2.58 11.30
CA ILE A 69 -5.65 2.44 11.76
C ILE A 69 -5.16 3.74 12.40
N CYS A 70 -5.31 4.85 11.68
CA CYS A 70 -5.04 6.19 12.20
C CYS A 70 -5.89 7.23 11.45
N MET A 71 -6.02 8.43 12.02
CA MET A 71 -6.67 9.57 11.38
C MET A 71 -5.70 10.74 11.33
N LYS A 72 -5.54 11.33 10.15
CA LYS A 72 -4.72 12.53 9.92
C LYS A 72 -5.65 13.68 9.55
N SER A 73 -5.48 14.81 10.22
CA SER A 73 -6.25 16.03 9.96
C SER A 73 -5.31 17.13 9.49
N TYR A 74 -5.66 17.79 8.40
CA TYR A 74 -4.86 18.86 7.80
C TYR A 74 -5.58 20.19 7.90
N ASN A 75 -4.95 21.19 8.52
CA ASN A 75 -5.47 22.55 8.55
C ASN A 75 -4.84 23.39 7.42
N PRO A 76 -5.62 23.85 6.42
CA PRO A 76 -5.07 24.65 5.32
C PRO A 76 -4.43 25.97 5.74
N LYS A 77 -4.74 26.49 6.93
CA LYS A 77 -4.17 27.75 7.46
C LYS A 77 -2.79 27.54 8.10
N GLU A 78 -2.42 26.30 8.39
CA GLU A 78 -1.15 25.96 8.99
C GLU A 78 -0.16 25.51 7.90
N GLN A 79 0.98 26.19 7.80
CA GLN A 79 1.97 25.92 6.75
C GLN A 79 2.43 24.46 6.74
N LEU A 80 2.71 23.88 7.92
CA LEU A 80 3.14 22.50 8.04
C LEU A 80 2.11 21.50 7.47
N SER A 81 0.83 21.71 7.80
CA SER A 81 -0.28 20.90 7.27
C SER A 81 -0.41 21.05 5.75
N ALA A 82 -0.25 22.27 5.23
CA ALA A 82 -0.30 22.55 3.80
C ALA A 82 0.86 21.88 3.03
N ASP A 83 2.08 21.92 3.58
CA ASP A 83 3.27 21.31 3.00
C ASP A 83 3.15 19.78 2.95
N LYS A 84 2.69 19.15 4.03
CA LYS A 84 2.41 17.70 4.07
C LYS A 84 1.39 17.29 3.01
N LEU A 85 0.29 18.02 2.90
CA LEU A 85 -0.75 17.75 1.89
C LEU A 85 -0.22 17.96 0.46
N SER A 86 0.60 18.99 0.25
CA SER A 86 1.25 19.26 -1.03
C SER A 86 2.20 18.14 -1.43
N PHE A 87 2.95 17.60 -0.46
CA PHE A 87 3.86 16.48 -0.68
C PHE A 87 3.13 15.20 -1.09
N ILE A 88 2.00 14.87 -0.43
CA ILE A 88 1.15 13.74 -0.83
C ILE A 88 0.61 13.94 -2.26
N LYS A 89 0.11 15.14 -2.58
CA LYS A 89 -0.38 15.45 -3.94
C LYS A 89 0.71 15.31 -4.99
N LYS A 90 1.93 15.76 -4.69
CA LYS A 90 3.10 15.57 -5.55
C LYS A 90 3.42 14.09 -5.74
N GLY A 91 3.35 13.31 -4.66
CA GLY A 91 3.48 11.84 -4.71
C GLY A 91 2.48 11.20 -5.67
N ILE A 92 1.22 11.62 -5.62
CA ILE A 92 0.16 11.17 -6.55
C ILE A 92 0.47 11.60 -7.99
N LEU A 93 0.84 12.85 -8.23
CA LEU A 93 1.13 13.36 -9.57
C LEU A 93 2.32 12.66 -10.24
N LEU A 94 3.29 12.24 -9.44
CA LEU A 94 4.46 11.49 -9.91
C LEU A 94 4.23 9.98 -9.82
N ASN A 95 3.00 9.50 -9.62
CA ASN A 95 2.67 8.08 -9.60
C ASN A 95 3.58 7.25 -8.66
N TYR A 96 3.87 7.76 -7.47
CA TYR A 96 4.62 7.00 -6.47
C TYR A 96 3.83 5.79 -5.99
N GLN A 97 4.50 4.67 -5.82
CA GLN A 97 3.91 3.38 -5.47
C GLN A 97 4.35 2.89 -4.09
N HIS A 98 3.40 2.36 -3.35
CA HIS A 98 3.59 1.62 -2.12
C HIS A 98 4.04 0.19 -2.42
N HIS A 99 5.06 -0.27 -1.69
CA HIS A 99 5.52 -1.66 -1.72
C HIS A 99 5.34 -2.29 -0.35
N TRP A 100 4.29 -3.10 -0.19
CA TRP A 100 3.97 -3.76 1.08
C TRP A 100 4.39 -5.22 1.04
N ILE A 101 4.75 -5.75 2.21
CA ILE A 101 5.26 -7.11 2.37
C ILE A 101 4.49 -7.79 3.52
N ILE A 102 3.94 -8.96 3.25
CA ILE A 102 3.21 -9.78 4.23
C ILE A 102 3.79 -11.19 4.19
N ASP A 103 4.30 -11.67 5.33
CA ASP A 103 4.95 -13.00 5.44
C ASP A 103 6.02 -13.23 4.35
N ASN A 104 6.88 -12.23 4.17
CA ASN A 104 7.95 -12.18 3.16
C ASN A 104 7.46 -12.27 1.70
N MET A 105 6.17 -12.08 1.43
CA MET A 105 5.63 -12.00 0.08
C MET A 105 5.29 -10.56 -0.28
N PRO A 106 5.59 -10.10 -1.51
CA PRO A 106 5.14 -8.81 -1.98
C PRO A 106 3.61 -8.81 -2.11
N VAL A 107 3.00 -7.75 -1.61
CA VAL A 107 1.58 -7.48 -1.82
C VAL A 107 1.37 -7.03 -3.26
N THR A 108 0.41 -7.66 -3.92
CA THR A 108 0.11 -7.39 -5.33
C THR A 108 -1.23 -6.69 -5.48
N TRP A 109 -1.28 -5.72 -6.38
CA TRP A 109 -2.54 -5.13 -6.82
C TRP A 109 -2.84 -5.60 -8.23
N CYS A 110 -3.99 -6.25 -8.38
CA CYS A 110 -4.47 -6.72 -9.67
C CYS A 110 -5.71 -5.94 -10.10
N TYR A 111 -5.76 -5.54 -11.35
CA TYR A 111 -6.87 -4.80 -11.95
C TYR A 111 -7.17 -5.29 -13.36
N ASP A 112 -8.42 -5.09 -13.77
CA ASP A 112 -8.89 -5.41 -15.11
C ASP A 112 -8.67 -4.19 -16.02
N VAL A 113 -8.25 -4.43 -17.26
CA VAL A 113 -8.12 -3.39 -18.31
C VAL A 113 -9.24 -3.54 -19.34
N GLU A 114 -9.42 -2.53 -20.21
CA GLU A 114 -10.53 -2.46 -21.19
C GLU A 114 -10.67 -3.71 -22.07
N ASP A 115 -9.57 -4.39 -22.40
CA ASP A 115 -9.56 -5.63 -23.19
C ASP A 115 -9.98 -6.89 -22.41
N GLY A 116 -10.44 -6.74 -21.16
CA GLY A 116 -10.80 -7.85 -20.27
C GLY A 116 -9.60 -8.64 -19.75
N GLN A 117 -8.38 -8.20 -20.05
CA GLN A 117 -7.15 -8.75 -19.48
C GLN A 117 -6.96 -8.29 -18.05
N LYS A 118 -6.33 -9.13 -17.24
CA LYS A 118 -6.02 -8.84 -15.85
C LYS A 118 -4.52 -8.64 -15.67
N PHE A 119 -4.14 -7.47 -15.18
CA PHE A 119 -2.75 -7.13 -14.87
C PHE A 119 -2.54 -7.13 -13.37
N CYS A 120 -1.37 -7.54 -12.91
CA CYS A 120 -0.99 -7.54 -11.50
C CYS A 120 0.39 -6.91 -11.34
N ASN A 121 0.47 -5.86 -10.54
CA ASN A 121 1.73 -5.19 -10.22
C ASN A 121 2.13 -5.49 -8.76
N PRO A 122 3.43 -5.67 -8.48
CA PRO A 122 3.94 -5.60 -7.12
C PRO A 122 3.84 -4.15 -6.65
N GLY A 123 3.03 -3.92 -5.62
CA GLY A 123 2.72 -2.56 -5.13
C GLY A 123 1.50 -1.90 -5.78
N PHE A 124 1.17 -0.71 -5.28
CA PHE A 124 -0.01 0.07 -5.67
C PHE A 124 0.23 1.58 -5.46
N PRO A 125 -0.35 2.48 -6.24
CA PRO A 125 -0.06 3.90 -6.14
C PRO A 125 -0.63 4.53 -4.88
N ILE A 126 -0.02 5.64 -4.40
CA ILE A 126 -0.55 6.46 -3.30
C ILE A 126 -1.99 6.92 -3.58
N GLY A 127 -2.31 7.12 -4.85
CA GLY A 127 -3.60 7.61 -5.29
C GLY A 127 -3.60 7.88 -6.79
N CYS A 128 -4.60 8.63 -7.24
CA CYS A 128 -4.67 9.08 -8.63
C CYS A 128 -5.27 10.50 -8.73
N PHE A 129 -5.07 11.15 -9.86
CA PHE A 129 -5.54 12.51 -10.11
C PHE A 129 -6.33 12.58 -11.41
N VAL A 130 -7.53 13.16 -11.34
CA VAL A 130 -8.33 13.51 -12.52
C VAL A 130 -8.04 14.96 -12.87
N THR A 131 -7.55 15.19 -14.07
CA THR A 131 -7.15 16.52 -14.55
C THR A 131 -8.35 17.46 -14.70
N GLN A 132 -8.06 18.75 -14.92
CA GLN A 132 -9.10 19.78 -15.09
C GLN A 132 -9.99 19.54 -16.32
N ASP A 133 -9.41 19.02 -17.40
CA ASP A 133 -10.14 18.61 -18.60
C ASP A 133 -10.96 17.31 -18.40
N GLY A 134 -10.85 16.67 -17.23
CA GLY A 134 -11.61 15.48 -16.88
C GLY A 134 -11.05 14.19 -17.47
N ARG A 135 -9.77 14.18 -17.86
CA ARG A 135 -9.09 12.99 -18.34
C ARG A 135 -8.52 12.23 -17.14
N PRO A 136 -9.01 11.02 -16.82
CA PRO A 136 -8.38 10.18 -15.81
C PRO A 136 -6.99 9.76 -16.30
N LYS A 137 -6.02 9.74 -15.39
CA LYS A 137 -4.67 9.22 -15.63
C LYS A 137 -4.37 8.10 -14.64
N ASP A 138 -3.42 7.23 -15.02
CA ASP A 138 -2.90 6.17 -14.17
C ASP A 138 -4.02 5.32 -13.58
N ALA A 139 -4.01 5.13 -12.26
CA ALA A 139 -5.02 4.35 -11.56
C ALA A 139 -6.45 4.90 -11.62
N CYS A 140 -6.66 6.17 -12.01
CA CYS A 140 -8.02 6.71 -12.18
C CYS A 140 -8.73 6.11 -13.41
N VAL A 141 -7.99 5.51 -14.36
CA VAL A 141 -8.60 4.87 -15.54
C VAL A 141 -9.29 3.55 -15.16
N ILE A 142 -8.83 2.92 -14.09
CA ILE A 142 -9.25 1.56 -13.69
C ILE A 142 -10.62 1.55 -13.00
N ASN A 143 -11.03 2.66 -12.36
CA ASN A 143 -12.33 2.73 -11.68
C ASN A 143 -13.11 3.98 -12.12
N SER A 144 -14.27 3.75 -12.72
CA SER A 144 -15.19 4.81 -13.19
C SER A 144 -15.70 5.73 -12.07
N GLU A 145 -15.57 5.34 -10.80
CA GLU A 145 -15.90 6.20 -9.66
C GLU A 145 -14.92 7.38 -9.49
N PHE A 146 -13.72 7.28 -10.04
CA PHE A 146 -12.69 8.32 -9.99
C PHE A 146 -12.81 9.27 -11.18
N ASN A 147 -13.94 9.98 -11.27
CA ASN A 147 -14.31 10.79 -12.45
C ASN A 147 -14.46 12.30 -12.18
N LYS A 148 -14.34 12.75 -10.93
CA LYS A 148 -14.56 14.16 -10.60
C LYS A 148 -13.38 15.00 -11.09
N LYS A 149 -13.65 16.00 -11.94
CA LYS A 149 -12.63 16.92 -12.48
C LYS A 149 -11.81 17.60 -11.38
N ASN A 150 -10.52 17.81 -11.67
CA ASN A 150 -9.57 18.49 -10.78
C ASN A 150 -9.56 17.93 -9.35
N THR A 151 -9.64 16.61 -9.20
CA THR A 151 -9.76 15.94 -7.90
C THR A 151 -8.65 14.92 -7.72
N TYR A 152 -8.02 14.98 -6.55
CA TYR A 152 -7.08 13.97 -6.07
C TYR A 152 -7.85 12.92 -5.28
N TYR A 153 -7.61 11.65 -5.61
CA TYR A 153 -8.12 10.50 -4.88
C TYR A 153 -6.93 9.84 -4.18
N VAL A 154 -6.96 9.78 -2.86
CA VAL A 154 -5.93 9.11 -2.05
C VAL A 154 -6.40 7.68 -1.79
N PHE A 155 -5.52 6.70 -1.95
CA PHE A 155 -5.80 5.29 -1.71
C PHE A 155 -5.37 4.88 -0.29
N ASN A 156 -6.06 5.42 0.70
CA ASN A 156 -5.79 5.14 2.11
C ASN A 156 -6.74 4.09 2.74
N HIS A 157 -7.78 3.68 2.02
CA HIS A 157 -8.64 2.55 2.40
C HIS A 157 -8.25 1.34 1.55
N VAL A 158 -7.98 0.19 2.16
CA VAL A 158 -7.43 -0.98 1.46
C VAL A 158 -8.13 -2.26 1.87
N ASP A 159 -8.52 -3.04 0.87
CA ASP A 159 -9.00 -4.42 1.06
C ASP A 159 -7.82 -5.37 0.88
N ILE A 160 -7.44 -6.08 1.95
CA ILE A 160 -6.31 -7.03 1.92
C ILE A 160 -6.87 -8.45 1.94
N VAL A 161 -6.56 -9.21 0.90
CA VAL A 161 -7.00 -10.60 0.73
C VAL A 161 -5.79 -11.53 0.81
N ILE A 162 -5.75 -12.33 1.88
CA ILE A 162 -4.70 -13.32 2.11
C ILE A 162 -5.23 -14.70 1.73
N THR A 163 -4.58 -15.34 0.77
CA THR A 163 -4.89 -16.72 0.36
C THR A 163 -3.91 -17.68 1.01
N TYR A 164 -4.40 -18.80 1.54
CA TYR A 164 -3.57 -19.79 2.23
C TYR A 164 -4.02 -21.22 1.95
N HIS A 165 -3.08 -22.17 2.10
CA HIS A 165 -3.37 -23.60 2.13
C HIS A 165 -3.42 -24.09 3.58
N SER A 166 -4.50 -24.79 3.93
CA SER A 166 -4.65 -25.44 5.23
C SER A 166 -4.02 -26.83 5.22
N GLY A 167 -3.18 -27.10 6.22
CA GLY A 167 -2.60 -28.41 6.49
C GLY A 167 -3.53 -29.35 7.27
N LYS A 168 -4.72 -28.89 7.70
CA LYS A 168 -5.64 -29.69 8.56
C LYS A 168 -6.06 -31.06 7.99
N ASN A 169 -5.85 -31.31 6.70
CA ASN A 169 -6.10 -32.60 6.04
C ASN A 169 -4.83 -33.19 5.37
N LYS A 170 -3.64 -32.75 5.78
CA LYS A 170 -2.33 -33.20 5.27
C LYS A 170 -1.41 -33.59 6.45
N GLU A 171 -0.27 -34.22 6.17
CA GLU A 171 0.70 -34.69 7.17
C GLU A 171 1.37 -33.58 8.03
N TRP A 172 0.99 -32.31 7.87
CA TRP A 172 1.57 -31.19 8.62
C TRP A 172 0.47 -30.31 9.22
N GLU A 173 0.60 -30.00 10.50
CA GLU A 173 -0.27 -29.04 11.17
C GLU A 173 0.16 -27.60 10.84
N GLY A 174 -0.79 -26.79 10.34
CA GLY A 174 -0.57 -25.36 10.10
C GLY A 174 -1.32 -24.80 8.89
N ALA A 175 -1.02 -23.55 8.56
CA ALA A 175 -1.45 -22.91 7.32
C ALA A 175 -0.25 -22.23 6.66
N ARG A 176 -0.14 -22.33 5.34
CA ARG A 176 0.90 -21.68 4.55
C ARG A 176 0.26 -20.61 3.68
N LEU A 177 0.72 -19.37 3.79
CA LEU A 177 0.26 -18.29 2.91
C LEU A 177 0.79 -18.51 1.49
N VAL A 178 -0.06 -18.20 0.51
CA VAL A 178 0.18 -18.45 -0.92
C VAL A 178 0.18 -17.15 -1.71
N ALA A 179 -0.64 -16.19 -1.32
CA ALA A 179 -0.70 -14.89 -1.96
C ALA A 179 -1.26 -13.83 -1.00
N ALA A 180 -0.76 -12.61 -1.15
CA ALA A 180 -1.34 -11.41 -0.55
C ALA A 180 -1.73 -10.45 -1.68
N LYS A 181 -3.03 -10.17 -1.77
CA LYS A 181 -3.59 -9.21 -2.74
C LYS A 181 -4.14 -8.01 -2.01
N LEU A 182 -4.01 -6.84 -2.61
CA LEU A 182 -4.55 -5.60 -2.08
C LEU A 182 -5.36 -4.89 -3.16
N VAL A 183 -6.54 -4.40 -2.79
CA VAL A 183 -7.38 -3.56 -3.65
C VAL A 183 -7.52 -2.21 -2.96
N PRO A 184 -6.92 -1.13 -3.51
CA PRO A 184 -7.09 0.19 -2.97
C PRO A 184 -8.52 0.69 -3.23
N LYS A 185 -9.05 1.42 -2.25
CA LYS A 185 -10.35 2.06 -2.22
C LYS A 185 -10.16 3.53 -1.82
N ARG A 186 -11.20 4.33 -2.07
CA ARG A 186 -11.32 5.69 -1.56
C ARG A 186 -11.84 5.70 -0.13
#